data_AF-A0A9W4U7C3-F1
#
_entry.id   AF-A0A9W4U7C3-F1
#
_cell.length_a   1.000
_cell.length_b   1.000
_cell.length_c   1.000
_cell.angle_alpha   90.00
_cell.angle_beta   90.00
_cell.angle_gamma   90.00
#
_symmetry.space_group_name_H-M   'P 1'
#
loop_
_entity.id
_entity.type
_entity.pdbx_description
1 polymer ?
#
loop_
_entity_poly.entity_id
_entity_poly.type
_entity_poly.pdbx_seq_one_letter_code
_entity_poly.pdbx_strand_id
1 'polypeptide(L)'
;MSSTPPVARGKAVQNTLYHLDRILDRITEITTDIAILHDKAEKAILKADREKTTAELKALVEKLDEHYEEHQASVRSIDINDMIAFYRVAGRTEEQARKEVEDDFNGVKAMVDEMRRCAKEALADVVYEEIGTPLTESEISFSKI
;
A
#
# COMPACT_ATOMS: atom_id res chain seq x y z
N MET A 1 -3.68 -20.24 38.08
CA MET A 1 -4.16 -20.07 36.69
C MET A 1 -4.65 -18.63 36.56
N SER A 2 -3.90 -17.77 35.87
CA SER A 2 -4.26 -16.37 35.69
C SER A 2 -5.21 -16.26 34.50
N SER A 3 -6.52 -16.19 34.75
CA SER A 3 -7.48 -15.90 33.70
C SER A 3 -7.39 -14.42 33.37
N THR A 4 -6.82 -14.08 32.22
CA THR A 4 -6.88 -12.72 31.70
C THR A 4 -8.36 -12.32 31.58
N PRO A 5 -8.79 -11.22 32.20
CA PRO A 5 -10.19 -10.82 32.13
C PRO A 5 -10.58 -10.54 30.66
N PRO A 6 -11.83 -10.84 30.26
CA PRO A 6 -12.27 -10.59 28.89
C PRO A 6 -12.18 -9.10 28.58
N VAL A 7 -11.56 -8.77 27.44
CA VAL A 7 -11.48 -7.38 26.95
C VAL A 7 -12.90 -6.91 26.65
N ALA A 8 -13.29 -5.76 27.20
CA ALA A 8 -14.58 -5.16 26.89
C ALA A 8 -14.72 -4.93 25.37
N ARG A 9 -15.88 -5.26 24.80
CA ARG A 9 -16.12 -5.23 23.34
C ARG A 9 -15.69 -3.92 22.67
N GLY A 10 -16.05 -2.78 23.25
CA GLY A 10 -15.62 -1.46 22.74
C GLY A 10 -14.10 -1.24 22.77
N LYS A 11 -13.40 -1.83 23.74
CA LYS A 11 -11.93 -1.75 23.82
C LYS A 11 -11.26 -2.62 22.76
N ALA A 12 -11.84 -3.77 22.44
CA ALA A 12 -11.36 -4.63 21.36
C ALA A 12 -11.47 -3.91 19.99
N VAL A 13 -12.63 -3.32 19.69
CA VAL A 13 -12.85 -2.58 18.44
C VAL A 13 -11.90 -1.37 18.35
N GLN A 14 -11.76 -0.61 19.44
CA GLN A 14 -10.80 0.51 19.49
C GLN A 14 -9.37 0.04 19.17
N ASN A 15 -8.92 -1.09 19.73
CA ASN A 15 -7.59 -1.62 19.46
C ASN A 15 -7.42 -2.02 17.99
N THR A 16 -8.45 -2.63 17.37
CA THR A 16 -8.43 -2.96 15.95
C THR A 16 -8.37 -1.72 15.06
N LEU A 17 -9.11 -0.65 15.40
CA LEU A 17 -9.04 0.62 14.67
C LEU A 17 -7.66 1.27 14.76
N TYR A 18 -7.03 1.30 15.95
CA TYR A 18 -5.65 1.77 16.09
C TYR A 18 -4.64 0.91 15.34
N HIS A 19 -4.90 -0.39 15.24
CA HIS A 19 -4.05 -1.27 14.45
C HIS A 19 -4.17 -0.95 12.96
N LEU A 20 -5.39 -0.77 12.45
CA LEU A 20 -5.64 -0.36 11.07
C LEU A 20 -4.98 0.97 10.73
N ASP A 21 -5.11 1.97 11.60
CA ASP A 21 -4.48 3.29 11.44
C ASP A 21 -2.96 3.16 11.21
N ARG A 22 -2.28 2.37 12.04
CA ARG A 22 -0.84 2.09 11.89
C ARG A 22 -0.50 1.34 10.60
N ILE A 23 -1.38 0.46 10.13
CA ILE A 23 -1.16 -0.24 8.85
C ILE A 23 -1.29 0.75 7.69
N LEU A 24 -2.26 1.67 7.75
CA LEU A 24 -2.45 2.71 6.75
C LEU A 24 -1.26 3.67 6.69
N ASP A 25 -0.70 4.05 7.83
CA ASP A 25 0.54 4.84 7.90
C ASP A 25 1.67 4.13 7.16
N ARG A 26 1.88 2.83 7.44
CA ARG A 26 2.92 2.01 6.78
C ARG A 26 2.71 1.88 5.28
N ILE A 27 1.46 1.65 4.84
CA ILE A 27 1.10 1.59 3.42
C ILE A 27 1.44 2.93 2.75
N THR A 28 1.12 4.05 3.39
CA THR A 28 1.40 5.40 2.89
C THR A 28 2.91 5.66 2.80
N GLU A 29 3.68 5.32 3.85
CA GLU A 29 5.13 5.44 3.88
C GLU A 29 5.78 4.63 2.74
N ILE A 30 5.42 3.35 2.59
CA ILE A 30 5.98 2.49 1.55
C ILE A 30 5.62 2.99 0.15
N THR A 31 4.38 3.44 -0.05
CA THR A 31 3.96 4.00 -1.35
C THR A 31 4.74 5.27 -1.69
N THR A 32 5.07 6.08 -0.67
CA THR A 32 5.91 7.27 -0.83
C THR A 32 7.34 6.88 -1.22
N ASP A 33 7.92 5.89 -0.54
CA ASP A 33 9.27 5.38 -0.85
C ASP A 33 9.34 4.80 -2.27
N ILE A 34 8.29 4.08 -2.70
CA ILE A 34 8.17 3.56 -4.06
C ILE A 34 8.16 4.70 -5.09
N ALA A 35 7.39 5.76 -4.85
CA ALA A 35 7.38 6.92 -5.74
C ALA A 35 8.75 7.60 -5.85
N ILE A 36 9.49 7.70 -4.74
CA ILE A 36 10.86 8.25 -4.72
C ILE A 36 11.82 7.35 -5.50
N LEU A 37 11.76 6.03 -5.32
CA LEU A 37 12.62 5.10 -6.04
C LEU A 37 12.27 5.02 -7.53
N HIS A 38 10.99 5.16 -7.89
CA HIS A 38 10.55 5.25 -9.28
C HIS A 38 11.20 6.45 -9.99
N ASP A 39 11.07 7.65 -9.42
CA ASP A 39 11.69 8.87 -9.94
C ASP A 39 13.22 8.74 -10.04
N LYS A 40 13.84 8.05 -9.08
CA LYS A 40 15.29 7.77 -9.10
C LYS A 40 15.67 6.79 -10.22
N ALA A 41 14.86 5.76 -10.47
CA ALA A 41 15.11 4.79 -11.53
C ALA A 41 15.02 5.45 -12.92
N GLU A 42 14.00 6.29 -13.15
CA GLU A 42 13.84 7.05 -14.40
C GLU A 42 15.06 7.94 -14.69
N LYS A 43 15.61 8.58 -13.64
CA LYS A 43 16.76 9.50 -13.74
C LYS A 43 18.12 8.81 -13.75
N ALA A 44 18.19 7.52 -13.44
CA ALA A 44 19.45 6.81 -13.36
C ALA A 44 20.07 6.65 -14.76
N ILE A 45 21.33 7.04 -14.92
CA ILE A 45 22.09 6.93 -16.17
C ILE A 45 22.84 5.59 -16.23
N LEU A 46 23.34 5.13 -15.09
CA LEU A 46 24.12 3.90 -15.00
C LEU A 46 23.21 2.70 -14.85
N LYS A 47 23.46 1.67 -15.67
CA LYS A 47 22.72 0.40 -15.62
C LYS A 47 22.74 -0.25 -14.23
N ALA A 48 23.89 -0.25 -13.56
CA ALA A 48 24.02 -0.81 -12.22
C ALA A 48 23.15 -0.07 -11.17
N ASP A 49 22.98 1.25 -11.31
CA ASP A 49 22.12 2.04 -10.42
C ASP A 49 20.64 1.74 -10.68
N ARG A 50 20.26 1.53 -11.95
CA ARG A 50 18.92 1.07 -12.33
C ARG A 50 18.62 -0.31 -11.74
N GLU A 51 19.46 -1.30 -12.01
CA GLU A 51 19.29 -2.68 -11.50
C GLU A 51 19.14 -2.71 -9.97
N LYS A 52 19.96 -1.93 -9.26
CA LYS A 52 19.86 -1.78 -7.80
C LYS A 52 18.52 -1.18 -7.39
N THR A 53 18.11 -0.09 -8.03
CA THR A 53 16.85 0.60 -7.71
C THR A 53 15.63 -0.28 -8.04
N THR A 54 15.68 -1.05 -9.13
CA THR A 54 14.65 -2.06 -9.48
C THR A 54 14.53 -3.14 -8.42
N ALA A 55 15.65 -3.64 -7.89
CA ALA A 55 15.64 -4.62 -6.80
C ALA A 55 15.05 -4.04 -5.50
N GLU A 56 15.39 -2.79 -5.17
CA GLU A 56 14.81 -2.07 -4.03
C GLU A 56 13.29 -1.84 -4.20
N LEU A 57 12.85 -1.41 -5.38
CA LEU A 57 11.42 -1.26 -5.72
C LEU A 57 10.66 -2.57 -5.56
N LYS A 58 11.21 -3.67 -6.08
CA LYS A 58 10.58 -4.99 -5.97
C LYS A 58 10.38 -5.39 -4.50
N ALA A 59 11.40 -5.20 -3.66
CA ALA A 59 11.30 -5.50 -2.23
C ALA A 59 10.25 -4.64 -1.51
N LEU A 60 10.13 -3.35 -1.87
CA LEU A 60 9.09 -2.49 -1.31
C LEU A 60 7.69 -2.88 -1.76
N VAL A 61 7.50 -3.27 -3.03
CA VAL A 61 6.19 -3.76 -3.52
C VAL A 61 5.79 -5.06 -2.83
N GLU A 62 6.73 -5.98 -2.59
CA GLU A 62 6.47 -7.20 -1.82
C GLU A 62 6.04 -6.87 -0.38
N LYS A 63 6.74 -5.93 0.29
CA LYS A 63 6.38 -5.47 1.63
C LYS A 63 5.02 -4.73 1.66
N LEU A 64 4.69 -3.99 0.61
CA LEU A 64 3.39 -3.34 0.45
C LEU A 64 2.27 -4.40 0.36
N ASP A 65 2.51 -5.48 -0.40
CA ASP A 65 1.58 -6.59 -0.51
C ASP A 65 1.35 -7.26 0.86
N GLU A 66 2.38 -7.42 1.70
CA GLU A 66 2.22 -7.94 3.07
C GLU A 66 1.31 -7.06 3.93
N HIS A 67 1.55 -5.74 3.96
CA HIS A 67 0.71 -4.81 4.74
C HIS A 67 -0.69 -4.64 4.15
N TYR A 68 -0.85 -4.78 2.84
CA TYR A 68 -2.15 -4.83 2.19
C TYR A 68 -2.97 -6.03 2.68
N GLU A 69 -2.38 -7.23 2.72
CA GLU A 69 -3.06 -8.42 3.23
C GLU A 69 -3.36 -8.30 4.74
N GLU A 70 -2.45 -7.73 5.52
CA GLU A 70 -2.65 -7.42 6.94
C GLU A 70 -3.83 -6.46 7.16
N HIS A 71 -3.94 -5.41 6.33
CA HIS A 71 -5.06 -4.48 6.32
C HIS A 71 -6.38 -5.20 6.00
N GLN A 72 -6.41 -6.01 4.94
CA GLN A 72 -7.61 -6.76 4.55
C GLN A 72 -8.07 -7.73 5.65
N ALA A 73 -7.14 -8.43 6.28
CA ALA A 73 -7.43 -9.33 7.40
C ALA A 73 -7.99 -8.56 8.60
N SER A 74 -7.39 -7.42 8.94
CA SER A 74 -7.81 -6.57 10.04
C SER A 74 -9.20 -5.98 9.82
N VAL A 75 -9.52 -5.49 8.62
CA VAL A 75 -10.86 -5.00 8.26
C VAL A 75 -11.90 -6.11 8.41
N ARG A 76 -11.62 -7.33 7.91
CA ARG A 76 -12.54 -8.47 8.04
C ARG A 76 -12.79 -8.91 9.48
N SER A 77 -11.90 -8.57 10.41
CA SER A 77 -12.05 -8.90 11.83
C SER A 77 -13.02 -7.95 12.58
N ILE A 78 -13.39 -6.82 11.97
CA ILE A 78 -14.28 -5.83 12.57
C ILE A 78 -15.74 -6.27 12.42
N ASP A 79 -16.48 -6.28 13.53
CA ASP A 79 -17.94 -6.38 13.49
C ASP A 79 -18.54 -5.03 13.09
N ILE A 80 -19.16 -4.98 11.92
CA ILE A 80 -19.84 -3.79 11.39
C ILE A 80 -20.90 -3.26 12.38
N ASN A 81 -21.55 -4.11 13.16
CA ASN A 81 -22.56 -3.65 14.12
C ASN A 81 -21.95 -2.83 15.26
N ASP A 82 -20.71 -3.13 15.64
CA ASP A 82 -20.00 -2.32 16.63
C ASP A 82 -19.66 -0.93 16.08
N MET A 83 -19.30 -0.87 14.80
CA MET A 83 -19.07 0.39 14.11
C MET A 83 -20.36 1.21 14.01
N ILE A 84 -21.48 0.58 13.61
CA ILE A 84 -22.80 1.23 13.58
C ILE A 84 -23.17 1.78 14.96
N ALA A 85 -22.90 1.03 16.03
CA ALA A 85 -23.18 1.48 17.40
C ALA A 85 -22.43 2.77 17.75
N PHE A 86 -21.17 2.93 17.32
CA PHE A 86 -20.42 4.18 17.52
C PHE A 86 -21.10 5.38 16.84
N TYR A 87 -21.51 5.24 15.58
CA TYR A 87 -22.20 6.32 14.85
C TYR A 87 -23.57 6.64 15.46
N ARG A 88 -24.28 5.64 15.97
CA ARG A 88 -25.56 5.85 16.69
C ARG A 88 -25.37 6.63 17.99
N VAL A 89 -24.30 6.37 18.75
CA VAL A 89 -23.95 7.17 19.93
C VAL A 89 -23.64 8.62 19.56
N ALA A 90 -23.09 8.86 18.36
CA ALA A 90 -22.88 10.20 17.80
C ALA A 90 -24.16 10.88 17.26
N GLY A 91 -25.34 10.26 17.43
CA GLY A 91 -26.64 10.85 17.08
C GLY A 91 -27.16 10.49 15.69
N ARG A 92 -26.54 9.54 14.98
CA ARG A 92 -27.06 9.02 13.71
C ARG A 92 -28.23 8.07 13.93
N THR A 93 -29.17 8.06 12.97
CA THR A 93 -30.14 6.96 12.86
C THR A 93 -29.40 5.67 12.48
N GLU A 94 -30.04 4.51 12.69
CA GLU A 94 -29.42 3.23 12.32
C GLU A 94 -29.10 3.13 10.83
N GLU A 95 -29.99 3.64 9.97
CA GLU A 95 -29.78 3.68 8.52
C GLU A 95 -28.61 4.60 8.14
N GLN A 96 -28.53 5.80 8.73
CA GLN A 96 -27.42 6.72 8.51
C GLN A 96 -26.10 6.12 8.99
N ALA A 97 -26.09 5.55 10.20
CA ALA A 97 -24.91 4.91 10.78
C ALA A 97 -24.40 3.75 9.91
N ARG A 98 -25.30 2.90 9.41
CA ARG A 98 -24.96 1.82 8.50
C ARG A 98 -24.33 2.35 7.22
N LYS A 99 -24.97 3.33 6.60
CA LYS A 99 -24.48 3.93 5.36
C LYS A 99 -23.10 4.57 5.54
N GLU A 100 -22.92 5.39 6.58
CA GLU A 100 -21.63 6.04 6.86
C GLU A 100 -20.51 5.02 7.10
N VAL A 101 -20.80 3.95 7.87
CA VAL A 101 -19.83 2.87 8.07
C VAL A 101 -19.47 2.18 6.76
N GLU A 102 -20.45 1.83 5.92
CA GLU A 102 -20.21 1.21 4.62
C GLU A 102 -19.39 2.14 3.69
N ASP A 103 -19.74 3.42 3.62
CA ASP A 103 -19.05 4.42 2.81
C ASP A 103 -17.59 4.58 3.27
N ASP A 104 -17.33 4.64 4.59
CA ASP A 104 -15.99 4.80 5.15
C ASP A 104 -15.10 3.57 4.86
N PHE A 105 -15.59 2.36 5.09
CA PHE A 105 -14.83 1.14 4.79
C PHE A 105 -14.56 0.98 3.29
N ASN A 106 -15.54 1.31 2.44
CA ASN A 106 -15.36 1.26 1.00
C ASN A 106 -14.37 2.32 0.50
N GLY A 107 -14.41 3.53 1.06
CA GLY A 107 -13.48 4.60 0.74
C GLY A 107 -12.03 4.25 1.07
N VAL A 108 -11.78 3.76 2.29
CA VAL A 108 -10.44 3.31 2.71
C VAL A 108 -9.97 2.13 1.86
N LYS A 109 -10.83 1.14 1.59
CA LYS A 109 -10.50 0.01 0.73
C LYS A 109 -10.09 0.48 -0.67
N ALA A 110 -10.86 1.36 -1.29
CA ALA A 110 -10.57 1.88 -2.62
C ALA A 110 -9.23 2.63 -2.66
N MET A 111 -8.95 3.45 -1.64
CA MET A 111 -7.67 4.15 -1.50
C MET A 111 -6.48 3.18 -1.40
N VAL A 112 -6.58 2.15 -0.55
CA VAL A 112 -5.52 1.15 -0.35
C VAL A 112 -5.32 0.28 -1.60
N ASP A 113 -6.40 -0.11 -2.26
CA ASP A 113 -6.35 -0.84 -3.55
C ASP A 113 -5.62 -0.01 -4.62
N GLU A 114 -5.91 1.29 -4.67
CA GLU A 114 -5.31 2.22 -5.62
C GLU A 114 -3.82 2.45 -5.35
N MET A 115 -3.41 2.67 -4.10
CA MET A 115 -2.00 2.79 -3.73
C MET A 115 -1.19 1.56 -4.15
N ARG A 116 -1.74 0.37 -3.90
CA ARG A 116 -1.13 -0.89 -4.32
C ARG A 116 -1.04 -1.02 -5.84
N ARG A 117 -2.09 -0.63 -6.57
CA ARG A 117 -2.10 -0.65 -8.04
C ARG A 117 -1.00 0.26 -8.60
N CYS A 118 -0.94 1.51 -8.16
CA CYS A 118 0.08 2.48 -8.58
C CYS A 118 1.51 2.00 -8.28
N ALA A 119 1.73 1.39 -7.11
CA ALA A 119 3.04 0.82 -6.76
C ALA A 119 3.48 -0.31 -7.71
N LYS A 120 2.53 -1.16 -8.14
CA LYS A 120 2.80 -2.22 -9.11
C LYS A 120 3.07 -1.71 -10.51
N GLU A 121 2.39 -0.63 -10.90
CA GLU A 121 2.64 0.05 -12.17
C GLU A 121 4.03 0.69 -12.18
N ALA A 122 4.41 1.41 -11.12
CA ALA A 122 5.76 1.97 -11.00
C ALA A 122 6.87 0.90 -11.12
N LEU A 123 6.68 -0.28 -10.51
CA LEU A 123 7.62 -1.39 -10.68
C LEU A 123 7.63 -1.92 -12.13
N ALA A 124 6.45 -2.05 -12.75
CA ALA A 124 6.33 -2.54 -14.12
C ALA A 124 7.03 -1.58 -15.10
N ASP A 125 6.83 -0.28 -14.95
CA ASP A 125 7.44 0.74 -15.81
C ASP A 125 8.96 0.61 -15.81
N VAL A 126 9.58 0.54 -14.63
CA VAL A 126 11.04 0.38 -14.50
C VAL A 126 11.53 -0.96 -15.09
N VAL A 127 10.81 -2.05 -14.86
CA VAL A 127 11.20 -3.38 -15.35
C VAL A 127 11.08 -3.50 -16.87
N TYR A 128 10.04 -2.91 -17.48
CA TYR A 128 9.78 -3.04 -18.91
C TYR A 128 10.51 -1.98 -19.75
N GLU A 129 10.85 -0.80 -19.20
CA GLU A 129 11.74 0.16 -19.88
C GLU A 129 13.15 -0.41 -20.13
N GLU A 130 13.65 -1.30 -19.25
CA GLU A 130 14.93 -2.00 -19.47
C GLU A 130 14.93 -2.91 -20.71
N ILE A 131 13.76 -3.38 -21.15
CA ILE A 131 13.61 -4.30 -22.29
C ILE A 131 13.45 -3.53 -23.63
N GLY A 132 13.09 -2.24 -23.56
CA GLY A 132 12.72 -1.41 -24.71
C GLY A 132 13.83 -0.65 -25.43
N THR A 133 15.07 -0.68 -24.94
CA THR A 133 16.21 -0.02 -25.63
C THR A 133 17.08 -1.03 -26.36
N PRO A 134 16.89 -1.27 -27.68
CA PRO A 134 17.96 -1.82 -28.48
C PRO A 134 19.06 -0.77 -28.53
N LEU A 135 20.13 -0.98 -27.76
CA LEU A 135 21.40 -0.34 -28.04
C LEU A 135 21.78 -0.78 -29.46
N THR A 136 21.61 0.09 -30.44
CA THR A 136 22.24 -0.09 -31.74
C THR A 136 23.75 0.08 -31.53
N GLU A 137 24.40 -1.02 -31.15
CA GLU A 137 25.81 -1.25 -31.35
C GLU A 137 26.12 -1.25 -32.86
N SER A 138 26.41 -0.07 -33.41
CA SER A 138 27.19 0.18 -34.63
C SER A 138 26.85 1.63 -35.03
N GLU A 139 27.73 2.61 -34.95
CA GLU A 139 28.98 2.70 -35.68
C GLU A 139 30.02 3.51 -34.90
N ILE A 140 30.92 2.83 -34.20
CA ILE A 140 32.25 3.38 -33.96
C ILE A 140 33.00 3.23 -35.28
N SER A 141 32.93 4.25 -36.14
CA SER A 141 33.80 4.36 -37.30
C SER A 141 35.15 4.96 -36.85
N PHE A 142 36.03 4.10 -36.34
CA PHE A 142 37.47 4.33 -36.45
C PHE A 142 37.92 3.77 -37.81
N SER A 143 37.80 4.56 -38.87
CA SER A 143 38.59 4.36 -40.09
C SER A 143 39.53 5.56 -40.25
N LYS A 144 40.76 5.40 -39.77
CA LYS A 144 42.00 5.31 -40.58
C LYS A 144 42.63 6.68 -40.88
N ILE A 145 43.78 6.88 -40.22
CA ILE A 145 45.01 7.57 -40.65
C ILE A 145 44.90 9.10 -40.81
#